data_AF-A0AAU1HQ32-F1
#
_entry.id   AF-A0AAU1HQ32-F1
#
_cell.length_a   1.000
_cell.length_b   1.000
_cell.length_c   1.000
_cell.angle_alpha   90.00
_cell.angle_beta   90.00
_cell.angle_gamma   90.00
#
_symmetry.space_group_name_H-M   'P 1'
#
loop_
_entity.id
_entity.type
_entity.pdbx_description
1 polymer ?
#
loop_
_entity_poly.entity_id
_entity_poly.type
_entity_poly.pdbx_seq_one_letter_code
_entity_poly.pdbx_strand_id
1 'polypeptide(L)'
;MLTLDQYRDDHGDPTRWSTADIDSYLVIGEIAPPEPLPYTYAEMQSIAADYQRSADDQKVIADRLAAEGHDTAAGIWQRGARGARELAAAARMGWPAFEAHLNGW
;
A
#
# COMPACT_ATOMS: atom_id res chain seq x y z
N MET A 1 5.88 -5.36 37.90
CA MET A 1 5.34 -5.34 36.52
C MET A 1 3.84 -5.20 36.68
N LEU A 2 3.26 -4.11 36.19
CA LEU A 2 1.83 -3.83 36.33
C LEU A 2 1.11 -4.65 35.26
N THR A 3 0.15 -5.49 35.64
CA THR A 3 -0.61 -6.34 34.70
C THR A 3 -1.83 -5.60 34.16
N LEU A 4 -2.37 -6.06 33.03
CA LEU A 4 -3.53 -5.45 32.39
C LEU A 4 -4.75 -5.32 33.33
N ASP A 5 -4.97 -6.37 34.14
CA ASP A 5 -6.05 -6.42 35.12
C ASP A 5 -5.82 -5.40 36.25
N GLN A 6 -4.58 -5.26 36.74
CA GLN A 6 -4.23 -4.27 37.77
C GLN A 6 -4.44 -2.83 37.27
N TYR A 7 -4.08 -2.55 36.02
CA TYR A 7 -4.30 -1.22 35.42
C TYR A 7 -5.79 -0.90 35.30
N ARG A 8 -6.59 -1.88 34.87
CA ARG A 8 -8.04 -1.73 34.76
C ARG A 8 -8.68 -1.51 36.11
N ASP A 9 -8.23 -2.21 37.14
CA ASP A 9 -8.73 -2.05 38.51
C ASP A 9 -8.38 -0.66 39.08
N ASP A 10 -7.18 -0.13 38.77
CA ASP A 10 -6.74 1.19 39.22
C ASP A 10 -7.44 2.35 38.49
N HIS A 11 -7.84 2.17 37.23
CA HIS A 11 -8.41 3.24 36.37
C HIS A 11 -9.92 3.08 36.11
N GLY A 12 -10.53 1.97 36.53
CA GLY A 12 -11.96 1.71 36.40
C GLY A 12 -12.41 1.47 34.96
N ASP A 13 -13.63 1.93 34.62
CA ASP A 13 -14.29 1.68 33.33
C ASP A 13 -13.50 2.25 32.14
N PRO A 14 -13.04 1.39 31.18
CA PRO A 14 -12.30 1.83 30.00
C PRO A 14 -13.01 2.86 29.12
N THR A 15 -14.34 2.94 29.18
CA THR A 15 -15.11 3.92 28.43
C THR A 15 -14.97 5.36 28.96
N ARG A 16 -14.34 5.53 30.13
CA ARG A 16 -14.10 6.83 30.78
C ARG A 16 -12.63 7.24 30.77
N TRP A 17 -11.77 6.42 30.19
CA TRP A 17 -10.33 6.67 30.17
C TRP A 17 -9.97 7.84 29.26
N SER A 18 -8.94 8.58 29.66
CA SER A 18 -8.34 9.57 28.78
C SER A 18 -7.54 8.86 27.68
N THR A 19 -7.19 9.59 26.61
CA THR A 19 -6.32 9.06 25.55
C THR A 19 -4.99 8.53 26.10
N ALA A 20 -4.40 9.21 27.09
CA ALA A 20 -3.14 8.79 27.70
C ALA A 20 -3.26 7.49 28.51
N ASP A 21 -4.43 7.24 29.12
CA ASP A 21 -4.70 6.01 29.87
C ASP A 21 -4.89 4.82 28.91
N ILE A 22 -5.54 5.05 27.77
CA ILE A 22 -5.71 4.06 26.71
C ILE A 22 -4.34 3.69 26.10
N ASP A 23 -3.50 4.67 25.80
CA ASP A 23 -2.16 4.44 25.27
C ASP A 23 -1.30 3.62 26.25
N SER A 24 -1.38 3.94 27.54
CA SER A 24 -0.67 3.20 28.59
C SER A 24 -1.21 1.76 28.74
N TYR A 25 -2.53 1.57 28.65
CA TYR A 25 -3.15 0.24 28.67
C TYR A 25 -2.75 -0.61 27.47
N LEU A 26 -2.64 -0.03 26.26
CA LEU A 26 -2.19 -0.73 25.06
C LEU A 26 -0.72 -1.17 25.16
N VAL A 27 0.12 -0.31 25.76
CA VAL A 27 1.53 -0.63 26.05
C VAL A 27 1.66 -1.74 27.10
N ILE A 28 0.81 -1.74 28.13
CA ILE A 28 0.76 -2.80 29.16
C ILE A 28 0.17 -4.10 28.61
N GLY A 29 -0.78 -4.02 27.67
CA GLY A 29 -1.57 -5.13 27.14
C GLY A 29 -0.95 -5.94 26.01
N GLU A 30 0.34 -5.80 25.72
CA GLU A 30 1.02 -6.52 24.63
C GLU A 30 0.31 -6.45 23.26
N ILE A 31 -0.44 -5.38 22.97
CA ILE A 31 -0.73 -5.06 21.56
C ILE A 31 0.42 -4.18 21.11
N ALA A 32 1.50 -4.83 20.65
CA ALA A 32 2.55 -4.13 19.96
C ALA A 32 1.89 -3.27 18.85
N PRO A 33 2.24 -1.98 18.74
CA PRO A 33 1.74 -1.18 17.64
C PRO A 33 2.02 -1.93 16.34
N PRO A 34 1.09 -1.90 15.36
CA PRO A 34 1.29 -2.61 14.11
C PRO A 34 2.65 -2.23 13.53
N GLU A 35 3.37 -3.22 13.01
CA GLU A 35 4.66 -2.94 12.39
C GLU A 35 4.49 -1.85 11.34
N PRO A 36 5.43 -0.90 11.26
CA PRO A 36 5.36 0.15 10.27
C PRO A 36 5.32 -0.48 8.88
N LEU A 37 4.44 0.04 8.02
CA LEU A 37 4.36 -0.43 6.64
C LEU A 37 5.71 -0.26 5.95
N PRO A 38 6.09 -1.16 5.02
CA PRO A 38 7.36 -1.07 4.29
C PRO A 38 7.55 0.24 3.51
N TYR A 39 6.45 0.89 3.13
CA TYR A 39 6.45 2.16 2.41
C TYR A 39 5.44 3.13 3.01
N THR A 40 5.85 4.38 3.13
CA THR A 40 4.97 5.49 3.45
C THR A 40 4.05 5.81 2.27
N TYR A 41 2.96 6.52 2.54
CA TYR A 41 2.07 6.98 1.47
C TYR A 41 2.80 7.85 0.42
N ALA A 42 3.74 8.70 0.85
CA ALA A 42 4.52 9.55 -0.05
C ALA A 42 5.42 8.72 -0.98
N GLU A 43 6.10 7.69 -0.45
CA GLU A 43 6.89 6.76 -1.26
C GLU A 43 6.00 5.99 -2.24
N MET A 44 4.81 5.58 -1.82
CA MET A 44 3.82 4.96 -2.70
C MET A 44 3.36 5.88 -3.83
N GLN A 45 3.24 7.19 -3.62
CA GLN A 45 2.98 8.15 -4.70
C GLN A 45 4.15 8.25 -5.68
N SER A 46 5.40 8.15 -5.21
CA SER A 46 6.57 8.09 -6.09
C SER A 46 6.55 6.82 -6.94
N ILE A 47 6.30 5.66 -6.31
CA ILE A 47 6.17 4.37 -7.00
C ILE A 47 5.06 4.43 -8.05
N ALA A 48 3.91 5.02 -7.71
CA ALA A 48 2.81 5.21 -8.65
C ALA A 48 3.23 6.06 -9.87
N ALA A 49 4.00 7.11 -9.66
CA ALA A 49 4.49 7.97 -10.74
C ALA A 49 5.47 7.23 -11.67
N ASP A 50 6.34 6.39 -11.11
CA ASP A 50 7.30 5.60 -11.89
C ASP A 50 6.62 4.53 -12.74
N TYR A 51 5.60 3.85 -12.20
CA TYR A 51 4.79 2.92 -12.98
C TYR A 51 3.95 3.62 -14.05
N GLN A 52 3.42 4.82 -13.76
CA GLN A 52 2.72 5.61 -14.77
C GLN A 52 3.65 5.99 -15.92
N ARG A 53 4.88 6.46 -15.63
CA ARG A 53 5.88 6.77 -16.66
C ARG A 53 6.21 5.53 -17.49
N SER A 54 6.41 4.39 -16.83
CA SER A 54 6.64 3.11 -17.51
C SER A 54 5.49 2.72 -18.43
N ALA A 55 4.25 2.94 -18.01
CA ALA A 55 3.08 2.67 -18.84
C ALA A 55 3.02 3.57 -20.09
N ASP A 56 3.40 4.83 -19.94
CA ASP A 56 3.41 5.80 -21.05
C ASP A 56 4.50 5.45 -22.06
N ASP A 57 5.71 5.08 -21.60
CA ASP A 57 6.81 4.61 -22.45
C ASP A 57 6.42 3.35 -23.23
N GLN A 58 5.81 2.38 -22.54
CA GLN A 58 5.37 1.12 -23.16
C GLN A 58 4.25 1.35 -24.18
N LYS A 59 3.36 2.32 -23.94
CA LYS A 59 2.36 2.74 -24.94
C LYS A 59 3.03 3.32 -26.18
N VAL A 60 4.03 4.19 -26.04
CA VAL A 60 4.75 4.76 -27.19
C VAL A 60 5.39 3.65 -28.03
N ILE A 61 6.01 2.66 -27.39
CA ILE A 61 6.61 1.52 -28.09
C ILE A 61 5.54 0.68 -28.80
N ALA A 62 4.42 0.40 -28.13
CA ALA A 62 3.30 -0.31 -28.74
C ALA A 62 2.75 0.40 -29.97
N ASP A 63 2.51 1.70 -29.88
CA ASP A 63 1.96 2.51 -30.97
C ASP A 63 2.93 2.54 -32.16
N ARG A 64 4.24 2.64 -31.90
CA ARG A 64 5.28 2.55 -32.94
C ARG A 64 5.28 1.19 -33.64
N LEU A 65 5.27 0.10 -32.88
CA LEU A 65 5.28 -1.25 -33.44
C LEU A 65 4.03 -1.54 -34.27
N ALA A 66 2.87 -1.03 -33.85
CA ALA A 66 1.63 -1.13 -34.62
C ALA A 66 1.73 -0.37 -35.95
N ALA A 67 2.31 0.84 -35.94
CA ALA A 67 2.53 1.62 -37.16
C ALA A 67 3.50 0.94 -38.14
N GLU A 68 4.45 0.14 -37.63
CA GLU A 68 5.40 -0.66 -38.40
C GLU A 68 4.81 -2.02 -38.87
N GLY A 69 3.56 -2.35 -38.50
CA GLY A 69 2.89 -3.61 -38.86
C GLY A 69 3.27 -4.81 -37.97
N HIS A 70 3.88 -4.57 -36.82
CA HIS A 70 4.30 -5.59 -35.86
C HIS A 70 3.23 -5.86 -34.78
N ASP A 71 2.02 -6.24 -35.19
CA ASP A 71 0.84 -6.33 -34.32
C ASP A 71 1.02 -7.21 -33.07
N THR A 72 1.67 -8.37 -33.21
CA THR A 72 1.94 -9.27 -32.06
C THR A 72 2.85 -8.60 -31.04
N ALA A 73 3.91 -7.94 -31.51
CA ALA A 73 4.85 -7.24 -30.62
C ALA A 73 4.17 -6.03 -29.98
N ALA A 74 3.43 -5.23 -30.77
CA ALA A 74 2.61 -4.13 -30.27
C ALA A 74 1.66 -4.61 -29.15
N GLY A 75 0.98 -5.73 -29.35
CA GLY A 75 0.08 -6.32 -28.36
C GLY A 75 0.76 -6.73 -27.05
N ILE A 76 2.02 -7.20 -27.09
CA ILE A 76 2.81 -7.48 -25.89
C ILE A 76 3.05 -6.18 -25.10
N TRP A 77 3.49 -5.13 -25.77
CA TRP A 77 3.74 -3.82 -25.14
C TRP A 77 2.47 -3.16 -24.63
N GLN A 78 1.33 -3.31 -25.32
CA GLN A 78 0.02 -2.83 -24.84
C GLN A 78 -0.38 -3.52 -23.53
N ARG A 79 -0.19 -4.84 -23.43
CA ARG A 79 -0.46 -5.57 -22.19
C ARG A 79 0.46 -5.13 -21.06
N GLY A 80 1.74 -4.91 -21.34
CA GLY A 80 2.67 -4.30 -20.40
C GLY A 80 2.14 -2.94 -19.90
N ALA A 81 1.79 -2.05 -20.83
CA ALA A 81 1.35 -0.70 -20.50
C ALA A 81 0.09 -0.72 -19.62
N ARG A 82 -0.82 -1.67 -19.87
CA ARG A 82 -1.98 -1.91 -19.02
C ARG A 82 -1.57 -2.36 -17.62
N GLY A 83 -0.71 -3.38 -17.49
CA GLY A 83 -0.26 -3.87 -16.18
C GLY A 83 0.46 -2.79 -15.36
N ALA A 84 1.28 -1.95 -16.00
CA ALA A 84 1.92 -0.82 -15.36
C ALA A 84 0.91 0.23 -14.85
N ARG A 85 -0.20 0.49 -15.58
CA ARG A 85 -1.27 1.36 -15.08
C ARG A 85 -2.02 0.78 -13.89
N GLU A 86 -2.25 -0.53 -13.89
CA GLU A 86 -2.90 -1.23 -12.78
C GLU A 86 -2.02 -1.14 -11.51
N LEU A 87 -0.70 -1.34 -11.64
CA LEU A 87 0.27 -1.12 -10.57
C LEU A 87 0.32 0.33 -10.09
N ALA A 88 0.32 1.29 -11.01
CA ALA A 88 0.27 2.71 -10.65
C ALA A 88 -1.01 3.06 -9.88
N ALA A 89 -2.16 2.53 -10.28
CA ALA A 89 -3.43 2.74 -9.58
C ALA A 89 -3.41 2.11 -8.18
N ALA A 90 -2.91 0.88 -8.05
CA ALA A 90 -2.77 0.21 -6.76
C ALA A 90 -1.82 0.96 -5.83
N ALA A 91 -0.69 1.47 -6.34
CA ALA A 91 0.25 2.26 -5.56
C ALA A 91 -0.36 3.57 -5.05
N ARG A 92 -1.22 4.26 -5.84
CA ARG A 92 -1.92 5.47 -5.37
C ARG A 92 -2.81 5.21 -4.17
N MET A 93 -3.33 4.00 -4.02
CA MET A 93 -4.17 3.58 -2.88
C MET A 93 -3.34 3.23 -1.63
N GLY A 94 -2.01 3.18 -1.73
CA GLY A 94 -1.10 2.88 -0.63
C GLY A 94 -0.62 1.42 -0.61
N TRP A 95 0.30 1.12 0.30
CA TRP A 95 0.98 -0.19 0.37
C TRP A 95 0.02 -1.39 0.44
N PRO A 96 -1.03 -1.41 1.28
CA PRO A 96 -1.89 -2.60 1.39
C PRO A 96 -2.59 -2.98 0.07
N ALA A 97 -3.06 -1.98 -0.67
CA ALA A 97 -3.69 -2.20 -1.97
C ALA A 97 -2.68 -2.64 -3.04
N PHE A 98 -1.47 -2.05 -2.99
CA PHE A 98 -0.38 -2.42 -3.88
C PHE A 98 0.11 -3.85 -3.62
N GLU A 99 0.29 -4.23 -2.37
CA GLU A 99 0.66 -5.58 -1.95
C GLU A 99 -0.41 -6.61 -2.33
N ALA A 100 -1.70 -6.32 -2.10
CA ALA A 100 -2.79 -7.19 -2.53
C ALA A 100 -2.75 -7.42 -4.05
N HIS A 101 -2.52 -6.37 -4.83
CA HIS A 101 -2.39 -6.47 -6.28
C HIS A 101 -1.18 -7.31 -6.71
N LEU A 102 -0.01 -7.14 -6.07
CA LEU A 102 1.17 -7.96 -6.33
C LEU A 102 0.95 -9.45 -6.03
N ASN A 103 0.13 -9.76 -5.02
CA ASN A 103 -0.19 -11.12 -4.61
C ASN A 103 -1.43 -11.71 -5.31
N GLY A 104 -2.12 -10.93 -6.15
CA GLY A 104 -3.28 -11.37 -6.92
C GLY A 104 -4.54 -11.61 -6.10
N TRP A 105 -4.75 -10.83 -5.03
CA TRP A 105 -5.93 -10.90 -4.15
C TRP A 105 -7.02 -9.89 -4.53
#